data_AF-A0A847PXN4-F1
#
_entry.id   AF-A0A847PXN4-F1
#
_cell.length_a   1.000
_cell.length_b   1.000
_cell.length_c   1.000
_cell.angle_alpha   90.00
_cell.angle_beta   90.00
_cell.angle_gamma   90.00
#
_symmetry.space_group_name_H-M   'P 1'
#
loop_
_entity.id
_entity.type
_entity.pdbx_description
1 polymer ?
#
loop_
_entity_poly.entity_id
_entity_poly.type
_entity_poly.pdbx_seq_one_letter_code
_entity_poly.pdbx_strand_id
1 'polypeptide(L)'
;MDEATRQKLVNKLVRRLEGLSGLHDRDVIDLTLLGRQLFQLVCTQEAWSLACSLTDEEREARRLLIRLHDPDRWRKDSAESEEKRRNLLEERLVEAFLGEGVSSPRLLDSLIDVACLPHFIGFVRDRAGFKDARPSGGRVKVLD
;
A
#
# COMPACT_ATOMS: atom_id res chain seq x y z
N MET A 1 16.87 -6.40 -7.48
CA MET A 1 16.02 -6.63 -8.68
C MET A 1 16.65 -5.84 -9.82
N ASP A 2 16.80 -6.40 -11.01
CA ASP A 2 17.29 -5.64 -12.16
C ASP A 2 16.19 -4.69 -12.69
N GLU A 3 16.59 -3.63 -13.38
CA GLU A 3 15.69 -2.57 -13.84
C GLU A 3 14.67 -3.08 -14.87
N ALA A 4 15.04 -4.02 -15.73
CA ALA A 4 14.14 -4.56 -16.73
C ALA A 4 13.00 -5.39 -16.09
N THR A 5 13.34 -6.19 -15.07
CA THR A 5 12.36 -6.93 -14.27
C THR A 5 11.45 -5.97 -13.50
N ARG A 6 12.01 -4.93 -12.88
CA ARG A 6 11.25 -3.89 -12.18
C ARG A 6 10.25 -3.22 -13.12
N GLN A 7 10.70 -2.76 -14.28
CA GLN A 7 9.83 -2.09 -15.26
C GLN A 7 8.69 -2.99 -15.76
N LYS A 8 8.95 -4.29 -15.97
CA LYS A 8 7.92 -5.26 -16.35
C LYS A 8 6.83 -5.39 -15.27
N LEU A 9 7.23 -5.47 -14.00
CA LEU A 9 6.28 -5.54 -12.88
C LEU A 9 5.45 -4.26 -12.77
N VAL A 10 6.10 -3.10 -12.84
CA VAL A 10 5.43 -1.79 -12.83
C VAL A 10 4.40 -1.71 -13.95
N ASN A 11 4.79 -1.99 -15.20
CA ASN A 11 3.89 -1.94 -16.35
C ASN A 11 2.68 -2.88 -16.19
N LYS A 12 2.88 -4.08 -15.64
CA LYS A 12 1.80 -5.05 -15.40
C LYS A 12 0.80 -4.53 -14.38
N LEU A 13 1.28 -3.95 -13.27
CA LEU A 13 0.42 -3.44 -12.19
C LEU A 13 -0.30 -2.16 -12.62
N VAL A 14 0.39 -1.24 -13.31
CA VAL A 14 -0.20 -0.01 -13.85
C VAL A 14 -1.34 -0.34 -14.82
N ARG A 15 -1.16 -1.27 -15.77
CA ARG A 15 -2.25 -1.70 -16.67
C ARG A 15 -3.48 -2.22 -15.92
N ARG A 16 -3.26 -2.85 -14.77
CA ARG A 16 -4.34 -3.35 -13.91
C ARG A 16 -5.07 -2.19 -13.22
N LEU A 17 -4.34 -1.19 -12.74
CA LEU A 17 -4.90 0.04 -12.17
C LEU A 17 -5.68 0.84 -13.21
N GLU A 18 -5.16 0.97 -14.45
CA GLU A 18 -5.87 1.58 -15.58
C GLU A 18 -7.18 0.86 -15.88
N GLY A 19 -7.18 -0.48 -15.84
CA GLY A 19 -8.39 -1.29 -15.97
C GLY A 19 -9.40 -1.03 -14.85
N LEU A 20 -8.95 -0.93 -13.60
CA LEU A 20 -9.82 -0.61 -12.46
C LEU A 20 -10.40 0.79 -12.56
N SER A 21 -9.61 1.79 -12.98
CA SER A 21 -10.11 3.14 -13.27
C SER A 21 -11.19 3.09 -14.33
N GLY A 22 -10.92 2.45 -15.47
CA GLY A 22 -11.89 2.39 -16.55
C GLY A 22 -13.20 1.68 -16.17
N LEU A 23 -13.17 0.75 -15.21
CA LEU A 23 -14.39 0.14 -14.67
C LEU A 23 -15.12 1.07 -13.69
N HIS A 24 -14.38 1.76 -12.83
CA HIS A 24 -14.94 2.74 -11.89
C HIS A 24 -15.55 3.95 -12.62
N ASP A 25 -14.84 4.52 -13.59
CA ASP A 25 -15.28 5.69 -14.37
C ASP A 25 -16.52 5.42 -15.23
N ARG A 26 -16.84 4.15 -15.47
CA ARG A 26 -18.05 3.69 -16.18
C ARG A 26 -19.14 3.22 -15.23
N ASP A 27 -18.99 3.47 -13.92
CA ASP A 27 -19.91 3.05 -12.86
C ASP A 27 -20.16 1.52 -12.84
N VAL A 28 -19.21 0.72 -13.34
CA VAL A 28 -19.31 -0.75 -13.33
C VAL A 28 -18.99 -1.31 -11.95
N ILE A 29 -18.13 -0.64 -11.20
CA ILE A 29 -17.74 -0.98 -9.83
C ILE A 29 -17.91 0.23 -8.92
N ASP A 30 -18.39 0.02 -7.69
CA ASP A 30 -18.48 1.06 -6.67
C ASP A 30 -17.17 1.22 -5.89
N LEU A 31 -17.11 2.22 -5.01
CA LEU A 31 -15.95 2.46 -4.15
C LEU A 31 -15.61 1.27 -3.25
N THR A 32 -16.64 0.55 -2.79
CA THR A 32 -16.47 -0.66 -1.95
C THR A 32 -15.72 -1.74 -2.71
N LEU A 33 -16.16 -2.06 -3.93
CA LEU A 33 -15.53 -3.06 -4.76
C LEU A 33 -14.16 -2.60 -5.25
N LEU A 34 -14.00 -1.32 -5.58
CA LEU A 34 -12.69 -0.73 -5.90
C LEU A 34 -11.68 -0.93 -4.76
N GLY A 35 -12.04 -0.61 -3.52
CA GLY A 35 -11.17 -0.80 -2.36
C GLY A 35 -10.74 -2.26 -2.18
N ARG A 36 -11.66 -3.21 -2.34
CA ARG A 36 -11.35 -4.64 -2.31
C ARG A 36 -10.39 -5.05 -3.43
N GLN A 37 -10.58 -4.55 -4.65
CA GLN A 37 -9.70 -4.85 -5.79
C GLN A 37 -8.30 -4.26 -5.60
N LEU A 38 -8.20 -3.03 -5.08
CA LEU A 38 -6.92 -2.41 -4.75
C LEU A 38 -6.20 -3.20 -3.64
N PHE A 39 -6.92 -3.62 -2.60
CA PHE A 39 -6.35 -4.46 -1.55
C PHE A 39 -5.84 -5.79 -2.10
N GLN A 40 -6.60 -6.44 -2.99
CA GLN A 40 -6.14 -7.66 -3.67
C GLN A 40 -4.88 -7.41 -4.51
N LEU A 41 -4.80 -6.27 -5.20
CA LEU A 41 -3.65 -5.89 -6.02
C LEU A 41 -2.38 -5.71 -5.18
N VAL A 42 -2.45 -4.96 -4.07
CA VAL A 42 -1.27 -4.74 -3.20
C VAL A 42 -0.85 -6.00 -2.44
N CYS A 43 -1.75 -6.98 -2.28
CA CYS A 43 -1.43 -8.30 -1.73
C CYS A 43 -0.78 -9.26 -2.74
N THR A 44 -0.60 -8.88 -4.00
CA THR A 44 0.05 -9.76 -4.99
C THR A 44 1.55 -9.90 -4.73
N GLN A 45 2.13 -11.02 -5.14
CA GLN A 45 3.58 -11.25 -5.05
C GLN A 45 4.36 -10.20 -5.85
N GLU A 46 3.83 -9.74 -6.97
CA GLU A 46 4.41 -8.70 -7.81
C GLU A 46 4.49 -7.35 -7.08
N ALA A 47 3.37 -6.90 -6.47
CA ALA A 47 3.36 -5.67 -5.70
C ALA A 47 4.31 -5.74 -4.49
N TRP A 48 4.33 -6.90 -3.81
CA TRP A 48 5.24 -7.11 -2.68
C TRP A 48 6.71 -7.15 -3.10
N SER A 49 7.02 -7.70 -4.28
CA SER A 49 8.38 -7.70 -4.83
C SER A 49 8.88 -6.29 -5.10
N LEU A 50 8.01 -5.39 -5.58
CA LEU A 50 8.33 -3.97 -5.73
C LEU A 50 8.54 -3.30 -4.37
N ALA A 51 7.66 -3.54 -3.40
CA ALA A 51 7.81 -3.00 -2.05
C ALA A 51 9.13 -3.43 -1.38
N CYS A 52 9.53 -4.69 -1.57
CA CYS A 52 10.78 -5.24 -1.06
C CYS A 52 12.03 -4.83 -1.87
N SER A 53 11.86 -4.19 -3.03
CA SER A 53 12.99 -3.70 -3.82
C SER A 53 13.61 -2.41 -3.26
N LEU A 54 12.86 -1.70 -2.40
CA LEU A 54 13.32 -0.52 -1.69
C LEU A 54 14.23 -0.91 -0.52
N THR A 55 15.23 -0.08 -0.27
CA THR A 55 16.09 -0.20 0.92
C THR A 55 15.29 0.05 2.22
N ASP A 56 15.81 -0.41 3.35
CA ASP A 56 15.21 -0.13 4.66
C ASP A 56 15.13 1.38 4.94
N GLU A 57 16.18 2.13 4.56
CA GLU A 57 16.26 3.58 4.72
C GLU A 57 15.21 4.30 3.87
N GLU A 58 15.03 3.92 2.61
CA GLU A 58 14.00 4.51 1.74
C GLU A 58 12.59 4.22 2.26
N ARG A 59 12.34 2.99 2.73
CA ARG A 59 11.04 2.64 3.32
C ARG A 59 10.74 3.45 4.56
N GLU A 60 11.72 3.63 5.44
CA GLU A 60 11.54 4.42 6.64
C GLU A 60 11.36 5.91 6.33
N ALA A 61 12.13 6.47 5.38
CA ALA A 61 11.97 7.85 4.93
C ALA A 61 10.56 8.11 4.38
N ARG A 62 10.03 7.24 3.51
CA ARG A 62 8.67 7.35 2.96
C ARG A 62 7.59 7.27 4.05
N ARG A 63 7.74 6.35 5.02
CA ARG A 63 6.84 6.27 6.18
C ARG A 63 6.84 7.54 7.01
N LEU A 64 8.03 8.08 7.31
CA LEU A 64 8.15 9.33 8.04
C LEU A 64 7.51 10.49 7.29
N LEU A 65 7.69 10.57 5.97
CA LEU A 65 7.03 11.58 5.14
C LEU A 65 5.51 11.49 5.23
N ILE A 66 4.93 10.28 5.12
CA ILE A 66 3.47 10.08 5.28
C ILE A 66 3.01 10.51 6.67
N ARG A 67 3.74 10.12 7.72
CA ARG A 67 3.41 10.50 9.10
C ARG A 67 3.50 12.01 9.33
N LEU A 68 4.47 12.69 8.73
CA LEU A 68 4.65 14.13 8.85
C LEU A 68 3.59 14.90 8.05
N HIS A 69 3.12 14.34 6.95
CA HIS A 69 2.08 14.95 6.12
C HIS A 69 0.73 15.01 6.84
N ASP A 70 0.32 13.92 7.51
CA ASP A 70 -0.91 13.86 8.31
C ASP A 70 -0.70 13.10 9.63
N PRO A 71 -0.15 13.77 10.66
CA PRO A 71 0.19 13.11 11.93
C PRO A 71 -1.05 12.74 12.75
N ASP A 72 -2.17 13.44 12.57
CA ASP A 72 -3.42 13.16 13.29
C ASP A 72 -4.08 11.90 12.74
N ARG A 73 -4.18 11.77 11.41
CA ARG A 73 -4.66 10.55 10.76
C ARG A 73 -3.80 9.35 11.11
N TRP A 74 -2.46 9.51 11.08
CA TRP A 74 -1.56 8.43 11.49
C TRP A 74 -1.88 7.94 12.90
N ARG A 75 -2.01 8.86 13.86
CA ARG A 75 -2.33 8.53 15.25
C ARG A 75 -3.67 7.82 15.36
N LYS A 76 -4.70 8.34 14.69
CA LYS A 76 -6.05 7.74 14.66
C LYS A 76 -6.01 6.31 14.12
N ASP A 77 -5.48 6.12 12.91
CA ASP A 77 -5.45 4.81 12.25
C ASP A 77 -4.65 3.78 13.07
N SER A 78 -3.54 4.21 13.68
CA SER A 78 -2.70 3.34 14.52
C SER A 78 -3.36 2.91 15.83
N ALA A 79 -4.32 3.69 16.36
CA ALA A 79 -5.01 3.43 17.62
C ALA A 79 -6.26 2.55 17.46
N GLU A 80 -6.70 2.28 16.23
CA GLU A 80 -7.89 1.49 15.95
C GLU A 80 -7.66 -0.02 16.14
N SER A 81 -8.76 -0.74 16.38
CA SER A 81 -8.74 -2.20 16.47
C SER A 81 -8.26 -2.84 15.16
N GLU A 82 -7.74 -4.07 15.25
CA GLU A 82 -7.27 -4.80 14.06
C GLU A 82 -8.36 -4.95 12.99
N GLU A 83 -9.59 -5.30 13.42
CA GLU A 83 -10.74 -5.42 12.52
C GLU A 83 -11.04 -4.11 11.79
N LYS A 84 -11.04 -2.98 12.50
CA LYS A 84 -11.25 -1.67 11.88
C LYS A 84 -10.10 -1.26 10.97
N ARG A 85 -8.85 -1.52 11.37
CA ARG A 85 -7.67 -1.24 10.54
C ARG A 85 -7.70 -1.98 9.22
N ARG A 86 -8.29 -3.17 9.17
CA ARG A 86 -8.49 -3.89 7.91
C ARG A 86 -9.44 -3.15 6.97
N ASN A 87 -10.55 -2.62 7.47
CA ASN A 87 -11.48 -1.83 6.67
C ASN A 87 -10.85 -0.49 6.26
N LEU A 88 -10.14 0.16 7.19
CA LEU A 88 -9.40 1.41 6.92
C LEU A 88 -8.37 1.23 5.81
N LEU A 89 -7.69 0.08 5.71
CA LEU A 89 -6.74 -0.14 4.62
C LEU A 89 -7.42 -0.02 3.24
N GLU A 90 -8.60 -0.61 3.06
CA GLU A 90 -9.35 -0.50 1.79
C GLU A 90 -9.73 0.96 1.51
N GLU A 91 -10.22 1.68 2.52
CA GLU A 91 -10.55 3.11 2.41
C GLU A 91 -9.32 3.97 2.04
N ARG A 92 -8.18 3.75 2.70
CA ARG A 92 -6.93 4.49 2.45
C ARG A 92 -6.37 4.22 1.06
N LEU A 93 -6.51 3.00 0.55
CA LEU A 93 -6.13 2.67 -0.81
C LEU A 93 -7.01 3.38 -1.83
N VAL A 94 -8.33 3.47 -1.58
CA VAL A 94 -9.24 4.24 -2.45
C VAL A 94 -8.91 5.73 -2.42
N GLU A 95 -8.66 6.31 -1.24
CA GLU A 95 -8.25 7.72 -1.12
C GLU A 95 -6.96 8.00 -1.90
N ALA A 96 -5.94 7.14 -1.77
CA ALA A 96 -4.72 7.26 -2.56
C ALA A 96 -4.96 7.10 -4.06
N PHE A 97 -5.84 6.17 -4.45
CA PHE A 97 -6.18 5.91 -5.84
C PHE A 97 -6.92 7.06 -6.52
N LEU A 98 -7.83 7.73 -5.80
CA LEU A 98 -8.59 8.86 -6.32
C LEU A 98 -7.80 10.17 -6.21
N GLY A 99 -6.91 10.28 -5.22
CA GLY A 99 -6.06 11.46 -5.02
C GLY A 99 -4.91 11.56 -6.03
N GLU A 100 -4.36 10.43 -6.46
CA GLU A 100 -3.35 10.35 -7.51
C GLU A 100 -4.02 9.94 -8.83
N GLY A 101 -4.01 10.81 -9.84
CA GLY A 101 -4.61 10.48 -11.14
C GLY A 101 -4.04 9.16 -11.71
N VAL A 102 -4.85 8.38 -12.41
CA VAL A 102 -4.53 6.99 -12.80
C VAL A 102 -3.30 6.86 -13.71
N SER A 103 -2.98 7.91 -14.47
CA SER A 103 -1.77 7.99 -15.29
C SER A 103 -0.55 8.52 -14.54
N SER A 104 -0.68 8.84 -13.24
CA SER A 104 0.41 9.31 -12.40
C SER A 104 1.40 8.15 -12.18
N PRO A 105 2.68 8.32 -12.52
CA PRO A 105 3.69 7.32 -12.21
C PRO A 105 3.84 7.11 -10.69
N ARG A 106 3.29 8.00 -9.86
CA ARG A 106 3.33 7.93 -8.39
C ARG A 106 2.18 7.15 -7.77
N LEU A 107 1.12 6.84 -8.53
CA LEU A 107 -0.04 6.14 -8.00
C LEU A 107 0.35 4.78 -7.40
N LEU A 108 1.10 3.97 -8.16
CA LEU A 108 1.52 2.65 -7.71
C LEU A 108 2.40 2.74 -6.44
N ASP A 109 3.34 3.70 -6.42
CA ASP A 109 4.19 3.94 -5.25
C ASP A 109 3.34 4.34 -4.03
N SER A 110 2.35 5.21 -4.21
CA SER A 110 1.46 5.67 -3.14
C SER A 110 0.63 4.52 -2.55
N LEU A 111 0.09 3.65 -3.40
CA LEU A 111 -0.64 2.45 -2.96
C LEU A 111 0.27 1.48 -2.19
N ILE A 112 1.51 1.29 -2.65
CA ILE A 112 2.50 0.46 -1.97
C ILE A 112 2.87 1.08 -0.62
N ASP A 113 3.12 2.38 -0.56
CA ASP A 113 3.51 3.06 0.67
C ASP A 113 2.41 2.98 1.73
N VAL A 114 1.13 3.15 1.34
CA VAL A 114 -0.04 2.92 2.20
C VAL A 114 -0.09 1.47 2.70
N ALA A 115 0.06 0.50 1.81
CA ALA A 115 0.04 -0.93 2.16
C ALA A 115 1.20 -1.33 3.09
N CYS A 116 2.33 -0.61 3.02
CA CYS A 116 3.53 -0.86 3.81
C CYS A 116 3.60 -0.09 5.14
N LEU A 117 2.54 0.63 5.52
CA LEU A 117 2.45 1.29 6.82
C LEU A 117 2.44 0.25 7.96
N PRO A 118 3.08 0.55 9.12
CA PRO A 118 3.26 -0.43 10.20
C PRO A 118 1.96 -1.06 10.73
N HIS A 119 0.86 -0.29 10.71
CA HIS A 119 -0.43 -0.73 11.22
C HIS A 119 -1.26 -1.50 10.17
N PHE A 120 -0.82 -1.57 8.91
CA PHE A 120 -1.48 -2.30 7.82
C PHE A 120 -0.67 -3.48 7.26
N ILE A 121 0.67 -3.41 7.33
CA ILE A 121 1.59 -4.34 6.66
C ILE A 121 1.34 -5.82 6.98
N GLY A 122 0.84 -6.13 8.18
CA GLY A 122 0.48 -7.50 8.57
C GLY A 122 -0.60 -8.11 7.66
N PHE A 123 -1.62 -7.33 7.28
CA PHE A 123 -2.71 -7.81 6.43
C PHE A 123 -2.26 -8.12 4.99
N VAL A 124 -1.23 -7.40 4.53
CA VAL A 124 -0.72 -7.50 3.16
C VAL A 124 0.29 -8.64 3.06
N ARG A 125 1.27 -8.68 3.97
CA ARG A 125 2.34 -9.68 3.96
C ARG A 125 1.80 -11.11 4.11
N ASP A 126 0.85 -11.30 5.03
CA ASP A 126 0.30 -12.63 5.32
C ASP A 126 -0.49 -13.21 4.13
N ARG A 127 -1.14 -12.35 3.34
CA ARG A 127 -1.85 -12.73 2.10
C ARG A 127 -0.92 -12.92 0.91
N ALA A 128 0.19 -12.20 0.84
CA ALA A 128 1.17 -12.34 -0.22
C ALA A 128 1.98 -13.66 -0.13
N GLY A 129 1.75 -14.48 0.91
CA GLY A 129 2.39 -15.79 1.08
C GLY A 129 3.78 -15.73 1.73
N PHE A 130 4.21 -14.55 2.23
CA PHE A 130 5.50 -14.35 2.87
C PHE A 130 5.41 -14.50 4.38
N LYS A 131 5.10 -15.72 4.87
CA LYS A 131 5.00 -16.00 6.31
C LYS A 131 6.35 -15.95 7.06
N ASP A 132 7.48 -15.97 6.35
CA ASP A 132 8.83 -16.12 6.94
C ASP A 132 9.67 -14.83 7.02
N ALA A 133 9.17 -13.69 6.52
CA ALA A 133 9.88 -12.42 6.68
C ALA A 133 9.60 -11.88 8.09
N ARG A 134 10.53 -12.11 9.03
CA ARG A 134 10.50 -11.57 10.41
C ARG A 134 9.96 -10.13 10.37
N PRO A 135 8.97 -9.76 11.20
CA PRO A 135 8.66 -8.35 11.36
C PRO A 135 9.96 -7.64 11.74
N SER A 136 10.36 -6.62 11.00
CA SER A 136 11.34 -5.66 11.54
C SER A 136 10.64 -4.95 12.68
N GLY A 137 10.63 -5.63 13.83
CA GLY A 137 10.13 -5.13 15.09
C GLY A 137 11.08 -4.04 15.56
N GLY A 138 10.93 -2.85 14.99
CA GLY A 138 11.37 -1.62 15.61
C GLY A 138 10.56 -1.42 16.88
N ARG A 139 10.94 -2.14 17.95
CA ARG A 139 10.61 -1.73 19.31
C ARG A 139 11.24 -0.36 19.49
N VAL A 140 10.44 0.70 19.36
CA VAL A 140 10.80 2.03 19.83
C VAL A 140 11.07 1.88 21.33
N LYS A 141 12.35 1.77 21.70
CA LYS A 141 12.78 1.95 23.09
C LYS A 141 12.57 3.43 23.37
N VAL A 142 11.51 3.75 24.09
CA VAL A 142 11.42 5.00 24.84
C VAL A 142 12.56 4.92 25.85
N LEU A 143 13.55 5.80 25.71
CA LEU A 143 14.58 6.00 26.73
C LEU A 143 13.87 6.71 27.89
N ASP A 144 13.78 6.02 29.04
CA ASP A 144 13.70 6.68 30.35
C ASP A 144 15.03 7.39 30.64
#